data_AF-A0A7C4V6Y0-F1
#
_entry.id   AF-A0A7C4V6Y0-F1
#
_cell.length_a   1.000
_cell.length_b   1.000
_cell.length_c   1.000
_cell.angle_alpha   90.00
_cell.angle_beta   90.00
_cell.angle_gamma   90.00
#
_symmetry.space_group_name_H-M   'P 1'
#
loop_
_entity.id
_entity.type
_entity.pdbx_description
1 polymer ?
#
loop_
_entity_poly.entity_id
_entity_poly.type
_entity_poly.pdbx_seq_one_letter_code
_entity_poly.pdbx_strand_id
1 'polypeptide(L)'
;MAMSRRAKVLLAGLVFLGSGLSATAAPPVDDILAFKPYQKGVVVSTPTAAEKAGCKVELVQGQAKGSSGWVLKDANGRLLRKFFDNNGDKYPDQWSYYKDGIEVYRELDANFNGSRDTYMWLNTAGMKIGLDRDEKDGIIDRWQALSIEELSQEVVKAVGAKDFKALQALMVSEDELKAMGTPAAEMARIAGLQKQAQAKFQATCTKLSNLNETTRWLHVETSSPSRLLAETTGMKRDVLMYYRAMIVCETGNKADMIQLGEIVQVGEAWKLIDSPLPGDQEAPLPEHLAASGRTTTPTDSATQEVLKRIADLDMTAPSYPGIGPNPAVASYHLQRADMLEQVIARAPEAEVGQWIRQLADSLSTAVQASSPGETKAYDRLLKLAEKTAKERAGSDIAAYVAFRELTSDYSRAVAEAKSAKAMLDTQTKHMERLAKFVAAYPKADDSADALLQLAMICEFQGKEPEAQKWYEQLARQHASAPQAVKANGALRRMSIEGKPWELTAPVASINGLPFSIDKLRGKVVVVYYWADWCQSAPADFAKL
;
A
#
# COMPACT_ATOMS: atom_id res chain seq x y z
N MET A 1 -10.07 8.12 34.79
CA MET A 1 -10.38 9.53 35.13
C MET A 1 -11.78 9.60 35.74
N ALA A 2 -11.98 10.29 36.86
CA ALA A 2 -13.31 10.46 37.45
C ALA A 2 -14.18 11.32 36.54
N MET A 3 -15.22 10.73 35.94
CA MET A 3 -16.22 11.45 35.15
C MET A 3 -16.85 12.58 35.98
N SER A 4 -16.86 13.80 35.44
CA SER A 4 -17.50 14.94 36.08
C SER A 4 -19.00 14.69 36.25
N ARG A 5 -19.60 15.28 37.29
CA ARG A 5 -21.05 15.20 37.56
C ARG A 5 -21.91 15.60 36.35
N ARG A 6 -21.39 16.42 35.42
CA ARG A 6 -22.08 16.80 34.17
C ARG A 6 -22.06 15.69 33.10
N ALA A 7 -21.02 14.85 33.04
CA ALA A 7 -20.96 13.72 32.12
C ALA A 7 -21.91 12.58 32.52
N LYS A 8 -22.06 12.32 33.83
CA LYS A 8 -23.08 11.38 34.35
C LYS A 8 -24.52 11.88 34.11
N VAL A 9 -24.72 13.20 34.06
CA VAL A 9 -26.02 13.81 33.72
C VAL A 9 -26.30 13.78 32.21
N LEU A 10 -25.26 13.79 31.35
CA LEU A 10 -25.43 13.62 29.89
C LEU A 10 -25.73 12.18 29.47
N LEU A 11 -25.17 11.16 30.14
CA LEU A 11 -25.57 9.76 29.93
C LEU A 11 -27.01 9.51 30.44
N ALA A 12 -27.44 10.23 31.48
CA ALA A 12 -28.82 10.25 31.98
C ALA A 12 -29.76 11.19 31.18
N GLY A 13 -29.25 11.96 30.22
CA GLY A 13 -30.02 12.89 29.40
C GLY A 13 -30.68 12.25 28.17
N LEU A 14 -30.28 11.02 27.83
CA LEU A 14 -30.83 10.23 26.72
C LEU A 14 -31.80 9.14 27.20
N VAL A 15 -32.39 9.29 28.39
CA VAL A 15 -33.41 8.35 28.89
C VAL A 15 -34.68 8.48 28.04
N PHE A 16 -34.98 7.46 27.23
CA PHE A 16 -36.23 7.34 26.48
C PHE A 16 -37.41 6.96 27.42
N LEU A 17 -37.92 7.91 28.20
CA LEU A 17 -39.12 7.71 29.02
C LEU A 17 -40.38 7.60 28.15
N GLY A 18 -41.16 6.54 28.34
CA GLY A 18 -42.43 6.35 27.65
C GLY A 18 -43.49 5.74 28.56
N SER A 19 -44.53 6.52 28.84
CA SER A 19 -45.95 6.11 28.74
C SER A 19 -46.85 7.32 29.04
N GLY A 20 -47.56 7.82 28.02
CA GLY A 20 -48.54 8.90 28.12
C GLY A 20 -48.21 10.07 27.20
N LEU A 21 -49.14 10.39 26.29
CA LEU A 21 -49.11 11.50 25.33
C LEU A 21 -48.38 12.76 25.84
N SER A 22 -47.11 12.89 25.48
CA SER A 22 -46.35 14.14 25.43
C SER A 22 -45.15 13.87 24.52
N ALA A 23 -45.01 14.66 23.45
CA ALA A 23 -43.90 14.54 22.53
C ALA A 23 -42.59 14.67 23.32
N THR A 24 -41.80 13.60 23.39
CA THR A 24 -40.43 13.67 23.91
C THR A 24 -39.67 14.65 23.05
N ALA A 25 -39.36 15.83 23.59
CA ALA A 25 -38.64 16.88 22.88
C ALA A 25 -37.30 16.32 22.40
N ALA A 26 -36.96 16.58 21.13
CA ALA A 26 -35.67 16.18 20.60
C ALA A 26 -34.54 16.83 21.40
N PRO A 27 -33.45 16.11 21.71
CA PRO A 27 -32.31 16.70 22.39
C PRO A 27 -31.72 17.82 21.52
N PRO A 28 -31.20 18.89 22.14
CA PRO A 28 -30.52 19.96 21.43
C PRO A 28 -29.41 19.44 20.51
N VAL A 29 -29.21 20.10 19.37
CA VAL A 29 -28.13 19.78 18.41
C VAL A 29 -26.76 19.76 19.10
N ASP A 30 -26.52 20.71 20.01
CA ASP A 30 -25.25 20.80 20.75
C ASP A 30 -25.00 19.60 21.68
N ASP A 31 -26.06 19.04 22.27
CA ASP A 31 -25.93 17.86 23.14
C ASP A 31 -25.54 16.62 22.32
N ILE A 32 -26.09 16.45 21.12
CA ILE A 32 -25.70 15.38 20.21
C ILE A 32 -24.26 15.58 19.70
N LEU A 33 -23.88 16.81 19.37
CA LEU A 33 -22.53 17.14 18.89
C LEU A 33 -21.45 17.06 20.00
N ALA A 34 -21.84 17.12 21.27
CA ALA A 34 -20.91 16.95 22.40
C ALA A 34 -20.28 15.56 22.43
N PHE A 35 -20.97 14.54 21.90
CA PHE A 35 -20.42 13.21 21.71
C PHE A 35 -19.48 13.19 20.50
N LYS A 36 -18.19 13.12 20.79
CA LYS A 36 -17.12 12.92 19.79
C LYS A 36 -16.79 11.43 19.67
N PRO A 37 -16.16 11.00 18.55
CA PRO A 37 -15.52 9.69 18.51
C PRO A 37 -14.58 9.52 19.72
N TYR A 38 -14.66 8.35 20.36
CA TYR A 38 -13.84 7.98 21.50
C TYR A 38 -12.38 7.78 21.06
N GLN A 39 -12.16 7.09 19.93
CA GLN A 39 -10.83 6.92 19.34
C GLN A 39 -10.34 8.20 18.68
N LYS A 40 -9.06 8.53 18.90
CA LYS A 40 -8.43 9.74 18.37
C LYS A 40 -8.20 9.64 16.85
N GLY A 41 -8.22 10.79 16.18
CA GLY A 41 -7.89 10.89 14.75
C GLY A 41 -9.03 10.51 13.79
N VAL A 42 -10.21 10.17 14.28
CA VAL A 42 -11.39 9.93 13.44
C VAL A 42 -11.92 11.25 12.89
N VAL A 43 -11.92 11.41 11.57
CA VAL A 43 -12.39 12.61 10.88
C VAL A 43 -13.86 12.47 10.54
N VAL A 44 -14.69 13.36 11.10
CA VAL A 44 -16.16 13.36 10.95
C VAL A 44 -16.65 14.74 10.55
N SER A 45 -17.78 14.82 9.85
CA SER A 45 -18.44 16.11 9.58
C SER A 45 -18.93 16.71 10.89
N THR A 46 -18.54 17.96 11.12
CA THR A 46 -18.92 18.75 12.29
C THR A 46 -19.35 20.13 11.80
N PRO A 47 -20.62 20.51 11.98
CA PRO A 47 -21.12 21.79 11.48
C PRO A 47 -20.46 22.96 12.22
N THR A 48 -20.19 24.03 11.49
CA THR A 48 -19.78 25.32 12.05
C THR A 48 -20.89 25.92 12.93
N ALA A 49 -20.56 26.94 13.72
CA ALA A 49 -21.53 27.61 14.57
C ALA A 49 -22.75 28.15 13.79
N ALA A 50 -22.54 28.63 12.56
CA ALA A 50 -23.62 29.11 11.70
C ALA A 50 -24.48 27.97 11.14
N GLU A 51 -23.86 26.85 10.74
CA GLU A 51 -24.55 25.70 10.14
C GLU A 51 -25.42 24.94 11.15
N LYS A 52 -25.10 25.02 12.45
CA LYS A 52 -25.90 24.39 13.51
C LYS A 52 -27.37 24.81 13.49
N ALA A 53 -27.67 26.05 13.10
CA ALA A 53 -29.04 26.54 13.01
C ALA A 53 -29.90 25.78 11.97
N GLY A 54 -29.27 25.19 10.95
CA GLY A 54 -29.95 24.36 9.95
C GLY A 54 -29.94 22.87 10.28
N CYS A 55 -29.30 22.45 11.36
CA CYS A 55 -29.24 21.04 11.73
C CYS A 55 -30.54 20.58 12.41
N LYS A 56 -30.92 19.33 12.19
CA LYS A 56 -32.15 18.74 12.73
C LYS A 56 -31.88 17.44 13.45
N VAL A 57 -32.43 17.30 14.66
CA VAL A 57 -32.43 16.05 15.41
C VAL A 57 -33.79 15.37 15.25
N GLU A 58 -33.78 14.09 14.88
CA GLU A 58 -34.97 13.29 14.64
C GLU A 58 -34.91 11.99 15.43
N LEU A 59 -36.03 11.58 16.02
CA LEU A 59 -36.20 10.27 16.60
C LEU A 59 -36.47 9.26 15.48
N VAL A 60 -35.71 8.18 15.43
CA VAL A 60 -35.91 7.06 14.51
C VAL A 60 -36.25 5.81 15.30
N GLN A 61 -37.21 5.03 14.81
CA GLN A 61 -37.57 3.74 15.40
C GLN A 61 -36.84 2.61 14.67
N GLY A 62 -36.42 1.59 15.42
CA GLY A 62 -35.83 0.38 14.84
C GLY A 62 -36.85 -0.68 14.52
N GLN A 63 -36.34 -1.81 14.03
CA GLN A 63 -37.17 -2.98 13.71
C GLN A 63 -37.50 -3.82 14.94
N ALA A 64 -36.60 -3.85 15.92
CA ALA A 64 -36.84 -4.59 17.16
C ALA A 64 -37.80 -3.80 18.06
N LYS A 65 -38.68 -4.51 18.76
CA LYS A 65 -39.65 -3.87 19.67
C LYS A 65 -38.90 -3.11 20.76
N GLY A 66 -39.14 -1.81 20.86
CA GLY A 66 -38.50 -0.94 21.84
C GLY A 66 -37.20 -0.27 21.35
N SER A 67 -36.62 -0.73 20.23
CA SER A 67 -35.42 -0.13 19.66
C SER A 67 -35.71 1.24 19.04
N SER A 68 -34.88 2.23 19.37
CA SER A 68 -35.03 3.59 18.85
C SER A 68 -33.71 4.35 18.95
N GLY A 69 -33.62 5.52 18.32
CA GLY A 69 -32.42 6.33 18.43
C GLY A 69 -32.58 7.75 17.91
N TRP A 70 -31.63 8.61 18.26
CA TRP A 70 -31.57 9.97 17.77
C TRP A 70 -30.61 10.08 16.60
N VAL A 71 -31.07 10.75 15.55
CA VAL A 71 -30.30 11.02 14.34
C VAL A 71 -30.15 12.53 14.17
N LEU A 72 -28.92 13.00 14.02
CA LEU A 72 -28.61 14.38 13.68
C LEU A 72 -28.32 14.48 12.17
N LYS A 73 -29.01 15.40 11.51
CA LYS A 73 -28.82 15.74 10.10
C LYS A 73 -28.39 17.21 9.93
N ASP A 74 -27.62 17.48 8.89
CA ASP A 74 -27.32 18.86 8.46
C ASP A 74 -28.52 19.50 7.71
N ALA A 75 -28.36 20.75 7.28
CA ALA A 75 -29.38 21.50 6.53
C ALA A 75 -29.78 20.85 5.19
N ASN A 76 -28.93 19.98 4.64
CA ASN A 76 -29.16 19.25 3.39
C ASN A 76 -29.72 17.84 3.65
N GLY A 77 -30.02 17.49 4.90
CA GLY A 77 -30.53 16.18 5.30
C GLY A 77 -29.46 15.09 5.40
N ARG A 78 -28.17 15.41 5.29
CA ARG A 78 -27.08 14.43 5.42
C ARG A 78 -26.85 14.07 6.87
N LEU A 79 -26.60 12.79 7.13
CA LEU A 79 -26.33 12.29 8.49
C LEU A 79 -25.01 12.86 9.03
N LEU A 80 -25.03 13.26 10.30
CA LEU A 80 -23.88 13.71 11.07
C LEU A 80 -23.59 12.77 12.24
N ARG A 81 -24.63 12.38 12.99
CA ARG A 81 -24.55 11.44 14.12
C ARG A 81 -25.80 10.56 14.16
N LYS A 82 -25.65 9.34 14.67
CA LYS A 82 -26.78 8.47 15.04
C LYS A 82 -26.42 7.73 16.33
N PHE A 83 -27.23 7.90 17.38
CA PHE A 83 -27.09 7.18 18.65
C PHE A 83 -28.31 6.32 18.85
N PHE A 84 -28.12 5.02 18.96
CA PHE A 84 -29.19 4.04 18.79
C PHE A 84 -29.16 3.01 19.91
N ASP A 85 -30.34 2.73 20.44
CA ASP A 85 -30.66 1.67 21.38
C ASP A 85 -31.26 0.53 20.57
N ASN A 86 -30.51 -0.56 20.43
CA ASN A 86 -30.93 -1.76 19.72
C ASN A 86 -31.67 -2.74 20.64
N ASN A 87 -31.40 -2.76 21.95
CA ASN A 87 -31.94 -3.75 22.88
C ASN A 87 -33.25 -3.31 23.58
N GLY A 88 -33.63 -2.04 23.45
CA GLY A 88 -34.83 -1.43 24.01
C GLY A 88 -34.74 -1.07 25.49
N ASP A 89 -33.53 -1.01 26.07
CA ASP A 89 -33.30 -0.67 27.48
C ASP A 89 -33.27 0.83 27.76
N LYS A 90 -33.41 1.65 26.71
CA LYS A 90 -33.44 3.11 26.70
C LYS A 90 -32.07 3.78 26.86
N TYR A 91 -30.99 3.03 26.72
CA TYR A 91 -29.64 3.55 26.63
C TYR A 91 -29.07 3.23 25.24
N PRO A 92 -28.41 4.18 24.57
CA PRO A 92 -27.74 3.86 23.32
C PRO A 92 -26.66 2.81 23.55
N ASP A 93 -26.65 1.78 22.71
CA ASP A 93 -25.60 0.76 22.62
C ASP A 93 -24.79 0.90 21.32
N GLN A 94 -25.18 1.84 20.46
CA GLN A 94 -24.50 2.15 19.21
C GLN A 94 -24.31 3.66 19.05
N TRP A 95 -23.07 4.08 18.75
CA TRP A 95 -22.73 5.46 18.38
C TRP A 95 -22.11 5.50 17.00
N SER A 96 -22.84 6.04 16.03
CA SER A 96 -22.44 6.15 14.63
C SER A 96 -22.09 7.58 14.26
N TYR A 97 -20.99 7.73 13.54
CA TYR A 97 -20.40 9.00 13.15
C TYR A 97 -20.19 9.07 11.63
N TYR A 98 -20.51 10.22 11.06
CA TYR A 98 -20.59 10.38 9.61
C TYR A 98 -19.66 11.48 9.10
N LYS A 99 -19.13 11.27 7.89
CA LYS A 99 -18.43 12.27 7.09
C LYS A 99 -19.15 12.38 5.75
N ASP A 100 -19.61 13.59 5.44
CA ASP A 100 -20.34 13.93 4.21
C ASP A 100 -21.59 13.04 3.98
N GLY A 101 -22.23 12.62 5.06
CA GLY A 101 -23.40 11.74 5.05
C GLY A 101 -23.10 10.24 4.98
N ILE A 102 -21.83 9.84 4.85
CA ILE A 102 -21.38 8.43 4.83
C ILE A 102 -20.90 8.06 6.23
N GLU A 103 -21.32 6.90 6.75
CA GLU A 103 -20.85 6.44 8.05
C GLU A 103 -19.38 6.04 7.95
N VAL A 104 -18.53 6.67 8.75
CA VAL A 104 -17.08 6.42 8.71
C VAL A 104 -16.58 5.74 9.97
N TYR A 105 -17.37 5.77 11.04
CA TYR A 105 -16.94 5.25 12.31
C TYR A 105 -18.12 4.91 13.21
N ARG A 106 -18.00 3.80 13.93
CA ARG A 106 -19.04 3.29 14.83
C ARG A 106 -18.43 2.73 16.10
N GLU A 107 -19.11 2.97 17.21
CA GLU A 107 -18.78 2.42 18.52
C GLU A 107 -19.96 1.61 19.01
N LEU A 108 -19.69 0.47 19.65
CA LEU A 108 -20.72 -0.40 20.22
C LEU A 108 -20.42 -0.69 21.70
N ASP A 109 -21.48 -0.82 22.47
CA ASP A 109 -21.54 -1.57 23.71
C ASP A 109 -22.10 -2.96 23.37
N ALA A 110 -21.23 -3.86 22.89
CA ALA A 110 -21.66 -5.12 22.31
C ALA A 110 -22.19 -6.12 23.34
N ASN A 111 -21.84 -5.93 24.63
CA ASN A 111 -22.28 -6.78 25.73
C ASN A 111 -23.38 -6.14 26.62
N PHE A 112 -23.80 -4.91 26.31
CA PHE A 112 -24.83 -4.14 27.00
C PHE A 112 -24.53 -3.86 28.47
N ASN A 113 -23.28 -3.57 28.80
CA ASN A 113 -22.85 -3.28 30.17
C ASN A 113 -22.69 -1.78 30.49
N GLY A 114 -22.96 -0.92 29.51
CA GLY A 114 -22.86 0.53 29.59
C GLY A 114 -21.49 1.10 29.17
N SER A 115 -20.54 0.26 28.77
CA SER A 115 -19.23 0.67 28.24
C SER A 115 -19.11 0.34 26.75
N ARG A 116 -18.44 1.22 26.01
CA ARG A 116 -18.13 0.98 24.59
C ARG A 116 -16.91 0.04 24.51
N ASP A 117 -17.10 -1.13 23.92
CA ASP A 117 -16.11 -2.20 23.87
C ASP A 117 -15.61 -2.50 22.44
N THR A 118 -16.31 -1.98 21.43
CA THR A 118 -16.02 -2.25 20.01
C THR A 118 -15.96 -0.96 19.22
N TYR A 119 -14.89 -0.78 18.46
CA TYR A 119 -14.62 0.41 17.65
C TYR A 119 -14.38 0.02 16.19
N MET A 120 -15.23 0.51 15.29
CA MET A 120 -15.23 0.13 13.88
C MET A 120 -14.96 1.34 12.99
N TRP A 121 -13.98 1.21 12.09
CA TRP A 121 -13.75 2.10 10.98
C TRP A 121 -14.47 1.55 9.76
N LEU A 122 -15.18 2.42 9.05
CA LEU A 122 -16.11 2.03 8.01
C LEU A 122 -15.89 2.86 6.74
N ASN A 123 -16.21 2.27 5.59
CA ASN A 123 -16.18 2.92 4.29
C ASN A 123 -14.82 3.62 4.03
N THR A 124 -14.82 4.92 3.83
CA THR A 124 -13.63 5.71 3.49
C THR A 124 -12.64 5.89 4.63
N ALA A 125 -12.98 5.45 5.84
CA ALA A 125 -12.08 5.50 7.01
C ALA A 125 -11.34 4.17 7.28
N GLY A 126 -11.57 3.15 6.47
CA GLY A 126 -10.89 1.85 6.56
C GLY A 126 -11.83 0.71 6.90
N MET A 127 -11.23 -0.41 7.33
CA MET A 127 -11.94 -1.64 7.70
C MET A 127 -11.69 -2.09 9.14
N LYS A 128 -10.90 -1.34 9.91
CA LYS A 128 -10.43 -1.79 11.21
C LYS A 128 -11.58 -2.05 12.19
N ILE A 129 -11.44 -3.11 12.97
CA ILE A 129 -12.27 -3.38 14.15
C ILE A 129 -11.35 -3.56 15.34
N GLY A 130 -11.38 -2.61 16.27
CA GLY A 130 -10.64 -2.65 17.53
C GLY A 130 -11.58 -3.01 18.69
N LEU A 131 -11.09 -3.82 19.61
CA LEU A 131 -11.78 -4.25 20.81
C LEU A 131 -11.05 -3.70 22.04
N ASP A 132 -11.81 -3.22 23.02
CA ASP A 132 -11.37 -2.93 24.38
C ASP A 132 -12.08 -3.92 25.31
N ARG A 133 -11.40 -5.03 25.62
CA ARG A 133 -11.97 -6.13 26.42
C ARG A 133 -11.78 -5.92 27.91
N ASP A 134 -10.85 -5.05 28.32
CA ASP A 134 -10.69 -4.69 29.72
C ASP A 134 -11.76 -3.66 30.17
N GLU A 135 -12.42 -3.02 29.20
CA GLU A 135 -13.64 -2.22 29.27
C GLU A 135 -13.53 -1.02 30.24
N LYS A 136 -12.32 -0.52 30.45
CA LYS A 136 -12.02 0.43 31.54
C LYS A 136 -11.30 1.69 31.11
N ASP A 137 -10.65 1.70 29.95
CA ASP A 137 -9.83 2.84 29.53
C ASP A 137 -10.11 3.33 28.11
N GLY A 138 -10.86 2.59 27.29
CA GLY A 138 -11.12 2.89 25.89
C GLY A 138 -9.88 2.76 25.00
N ILE A 139 -8.88 2.01 25.47
CA ILE A 139 -7.69 1.67 24.72
C ILE A 139 -7.94 0.32 24.05
N ILE A 140 -7.71 0.27 22.74
CA ILE A 140 -7.83 -0.98 21.99
C ILE A 140 -6.73 -1.94 22.46
N ASP A 141 -7.12 -3.05 23.05
CA ASP A 141 -6.22 -4.13 23.48
C ASP A 141 -6.11 -5.24 22.42
N ARG A 142 -7.03 -5.27 21.46
CA ARG A 142 -7.05 -6.27 20.39
C ARG A 142 -7.69 -5.75 19.12
N TRP A 143 -7.03 -5.98 17.99
CA TRP A 143 -7.64 -5.81 16.67
C TRP A 143 -8.28 -7.11 16.16
N GLN A 144 -9.57 -7.07 15.80
CA GLN A 144 -10.30 -8.17 15.19
C GLN A 144 -10.22 -8.15 13.65
N ALA A 145 -10.16 -6.95 13.06
CA ALA A 145 -9.98 -6.74 11.62
C ALA A 145 -8.96 -5.63 11.40
N LEU A 146 -8.00 -5.85 10.50
CA LEU A 146 -6.87 -4.93 10.28
C LEU A 146 -6.14 -5.27 8.97
N SER A 147 -6.15 -4.37 7.99
CA SER A 147 -5.35 -4.54 6.76
C SER A 147 -3.84 -4.42 7.04
N ILE A 148 -2.99 -4.75 6.06
CA ILE A 148 -1.53 -4.60 6.22
C ILE A 148 -1.11 -3.12 6.27
N GLU A 149 -1.76 -2.26 5.47
CA GLU A 149 -1.58 -0.81 5.51
C GLU A 149 -2.01 -0.26 6.87
N GLU A 150 -3.17 -0.68 7.38
CA GLU A 150 -3.69 -0.26 8.67
C GLU A 150 -2.82 -0.74 9.83
N LEU A 151 -2.35 -2.00 9.79
CA LEU A 151 -1.37 -2.53 10.74
C LEU A 151 -0.12 -1.64 10.77
N SER A 152 0.44 -1.32 9.60
CA SER A 152 1.64 -0.50 9.50
C SER A 152 1.42 0.92 10.03
N GLN A 153 0.25 1.52 9.82
CA GLN A 153 -0.10 2.83 10.38
C GLN A 153 -0.19 2.79 11.92
N GLU A 154 -0.79 1.75 12.50
CA GLU A 154 -0.85 1.59 13.96
C GLU A 154 0.55 1.31 14.56
N VAL A 155 1.43 0.60 13.85
CA VAL A 155 2.84 0.45 14.27
C VAL A 155 3.56 1.80 14.32
N VAL A 156 3.40 2.66 13.30
CA VAL A 156 3.99 4.00 13.30
C VAL A 156 3.50 4.82 14.49
N LYS A 157 2.20 4.78 14.80
CA LYS A 157 1.63 5.46 15.96
C LYS A 157 2.22 4.93 17.27
N ALA A 158 2.33 3.61 17.42
CA ALA A 158 2.91 2.99 18.61
C ALA A 158 4.38 3.38 18.79
N VAL A 159 5.19 3.31 17.73
CA VAL A 159 6.61 3.71 17.76
C VAL A 159 6.77 5.20 18.08
N GLY A 160 5.99 6.06 17.41
CA GLY A 160 6.02 7.51 17.62
C GLY A 160 5.60 7.93 19.03
N ALA A 161 4.58 7.28 19.59
CA ALA A 161 4.14 7.49 20.98
C ALA A 161 5.01 6.75 22.01
N LYS A 162 5.94 5.89 21.57
CA LYS A 162 6.71 4.95 22.41
C LYS A 162 5.79 4.08 23.29
N ASP A 163 4.63 3.73 22.74
CA ASP A 163 3.56 3.01 23.43
C ASP A 163 3.64 1.51 23.11
N PHE A 164 4.21 0.75 24.06
CA PHE A 164 4.29 -0.69 23.92
C PHE A 164 2.92 -1.39 24.09
N LYS A 165 1.96 -0.83 24.85
CA LYS A 165 0.62 -1.42 24.99
C LYS A 165 -0.09 -1.37 23.64
N ALA A 166 0.02 -0.25 22.92
CA ALA A 166 -0.50 -0.12 21.56
C ALA A 166 0.17 -1.10 20.58
N LEU A 167 1.50 -1.29 20.64
CA LEU A 167 2.17 -2.30 19.82
C LEU A 167 1.71 -3.72 20.17
N GLN A 168 1.58 -4.04 21.45
CA GLN A 168 1.20 -5.36 21.92
C GLN A 168 -0.20 -5.76 21.42
N ALA A 169 -1.14 -4.82 21.30
CA ALA A 169 -2.48 -5.05 20.74
C ALA A 169 -2.45 -5.48 19.24
N LEU A 170 -1.36 -5.17 18.53
CA LEU A 170 -1.12 -5.55 17.13
C LEU A 170 -0.47 -6.94 17.01
N MET A 171 0.02 -7.51 18.10
CA MET A 171 0.61 -8.84 18.12
C MET A 171 -0.45 -9.93 18.21
N VAL A 172 -0.11 -11.13 17.73
CA VAL A 172 -0.95 -12.31 17.91
C VAL A 172 -1.00 -12.72 19.39
N SER A 173 -2.19 -13.08 19.89
CA SER A 173 -2.39 -13.58 21.25
C SER A 173 -2.34 -15.11 21.34
N GLU A 174 -2.12 -15.65 22.53
CA GLU A 174 -2.13 -17.09 22.77
C GLU A 174 -3.49 -17.73 22.40
N ASP A 175 -4.60 -17.06 22.71
CA ASP A 175 -5.94 -17.51 22.36
C ASP A 175 -6.17 -17.54 20.85
N GLU A 176 -5.61 -16.58 20.11
CA GLU A 176 -5.64 -16.57 18.65
C GLU A 176 -4.85 -17.73 18.06
N LEU A 177 -3.63 -17.98 18.55
CA LEU A 177 -2.82 -19.13 18.13
C LEU A 177 -3.54 -20.46 18.42
N LYS A 178 -4.15 -20.61 19.59
CA LYS A 178 -4.97 -21.78 19.92
C LYS A 178 -6.15 -21.93 18.96
N ALA A 179 -6.86 -20.84 18.66
CA ALA A 179 -8.01 -20.86 17.75
C ALA A 179 -7.61 -21.20 16.30
N MET A 180 -6.40 -20.80 15.88
CA MET A 180 -5.81 -21.19 14.60
C MET A 180 -5.37 -22.66 14.56
N GLY A 181 -5.27 -23.32 15.73
CA GLY A 181 -4.77 -24.68 15.85
C GLY A 181 -3.25 -24.76 15.67
N THR A 182 -2.53 -23.78 16.22
CA THR A 182 -1.06 -23.72 16.16
C THR A 182 -0.43 -24.84 16.99
N PRO A 183 0.55 -25.59 16.43
CA PRO A 183 1.27 -26.62 17.19
C PRO A 183 1.98 -26.07 18.42
N ALA A 184 2.11 -26.89 19.47
CA ALA A 184 2.72 -26.49 20.74
C ALA A 184 4.16 -25.96 20.59
N ALA A 185 4.95 -26.54 19.68
CA ALA A 185 6.31 -26.09 19.39
C ALA A 185 6.33 -24.66 18.83
N GLU A 186 5.42 -24.35 17.91
CA GLU A 186 5.32 -23.03 17.30
C GLU A 186 4.76 -21.99 18.28
N MET A 187 3.77 -22.38 19.09
CA MET A 187 3.30 -21.54 20.20
C MET A 187 4.44 -21.19 21.18
N ALA A 188 5.31 -22.15 21.50
CA ALA A 188 6.45 -21.93 22.37
C ALA A 188 7.49 -20.99 21.75
N ARG A 189 7.74 -21.11 20.43
CA ARG A 189 8.62 -20.19 19.68
C ARG A 189 8.09 -18.75 19.73
N ILE A 190 6.83 -18.55 19.38
CA ILE A 190 6.19 -17.23 19.38
C ILE A 190 6.19 -16.63 20.80
N ALA A 191 5.86 -17.42 21.82
CA ALA A 191 5.93 -16.97 23.21
C ALA A 191 7.36 -16.57 23.62
N GLY A 192 8.38 -17.27 23.13
CA GLY A 192 9.79 -16.92 23.33
C GLY A 192 10.18 -15.58 22.72
N LEU A 193 9.69 -15.29 21.51
CA LEU A 193 9.88 -14.00 20.84
C LEU A 193 9.18 -12.86 21.60
N GLN A 194 7.90 -13.06 21.94
CA GLN A 194 7.10 -12.04 22.62
C GLN A 194 7.59 -11.71 24.04
N LYS A 195 8.25 -12.64 24.74
CA LYS A 195 8.94 -12.35 26.01
C LYS A 195 10.02 -11.27 25.88
N GLN A 196 10.62 -11.14 24.70
CA GLN A 196 11.67 -10.15 24.41
C GLN A 196 11.14 -8.89 23.71
N ALA A 197 9.85 -8.89 23.30
CA ALA A 197 9.27 -7.83 22.50
C ALA A 197 9.41 -6.45 23.14
N GLN A 198 9.12 -6.30 24.44
CA GLN A 198 9.21 -4.99 25.10
C GLN A 198 10.64 -4.41 25.04
N ALA A 199 11.66 -5.23 25.30
CA ALA A 199 13.05 -4.80 25.22
C ALA A 199 13.47 -4.46 23.78
N LYS A 200 13.07 -5.29 22.80
CA LYS A 200 13.30 -5.03 21.37
C LYS A 200 12.64 -3.75 20.91
N PHE A 201 11.38 -3.52 21.28
CA PHE A 201 10.64 -2.30 20.95
C PHE A 201 11.32 -1.05 21.53
N GLN A 202 11.75 -1.10 22.79
CA GLN A 202 12.49 0.00 23.40
C GLN A 202 13.81 0.29 22.65
N ALA A 203 14.52 -0.75 22.21
CA ALA A 203 15.72 -0.60 21.40
C ALA A 203 15.41 0.02 20.03
N THR A 204 14.30 -0.39 19.39
CA THR A 204 13.81 0.18 18.13
C THR A 204 13.47 1.66 18.29
N CYS A 205 12.67 2.03 19.29
CA CYS A 205 12.35 3.44 19.59
C CYS A 205 13.60 4.27 19.94
N THR A 206 14.60 3.66 20.57
CA THR A 206 15.88 4.35 20.88
C THR A 206 16.69 4.61 19.61
N LYS A 207 16.75 3.64 18.69
CA LYS A 207 17.47 3.81 17.41
C LYS A 207 16.73 4.75 16.46
N LEU A 208 15.40 4.78 16.51
CA LEU A 208 14.53 5.67 15.74
C LEU A 208 14.10 6.89 16.57
N SER A 209 15.04 7.50 17.28
CA SER A 209 14.75 8.53 18.28
C SER A 209 14.08 9.79 17.75
N ASN A 210 14.14 10.02 16.44
CA ASN A 210 13.49 11.15 15.78
C ASN A 210 12.00 10.92 15.51
N LEU A 211 11.52 9.68 15.51
CA LEU A 211 10.09 9.39 15.36
C LEU A 211 9.33 9.82 16.62
N ASN A 212 8.16 10.43 16.44
CA ASN A 212 7.34 10.98 17.50
C ASN A 212 5.86 11.03 17.07
N GLU A 213 4.98 11.62 17.88
CA GLU A 213 3.54 11.69 17.60
C GLU A 213 3.16 12.43 16.31
N THR A 214 4.07 13.22 15.73
CA THR A 214 3.87 13.91 14.44
C THR A 214 4.40 13.12 13.23
N THR A 215 4.99 11.93 13.46
CA THR A 215 5.48 11.06 12.40
C THR A 215 4.35 10.67 11.45
N ARG A 216 4.55 10.94 10.16
CA ARG A 216 3.60 10.62 9.09
C ARG A 216 3.98 9.29 8.47
N TRP A 217 3.02 8.38 8.42
CA TRP A 217 3.13 7.17 7.60
C TRP A 217 3.10 7.53 6.12
N LEU A 218 3.98 6.94 5.31
CA LEU A 218 4.01 7.15 3.85
C LEU A 218 3.42 5.94 3.12
N HIS A 219 4.06 4.77 3.26
CA HIS A 219 3.61 3.51 2.67
C HIS A 219 4.23 2.32 3.40
N VAL A 220 3.74 1.11 3.06
CA VAL A 220 4.35 -0.16 3.45
C VAL A 220 4.75 -0.94 2.20
N GLU A 221 5.96 -1.47 2.18
CA GLU A 221 6.51 -2.30 1.11
C GLU A 221 6.42 -3.76 1.53
N THR A 222 5.79 -4.57 0.68
CA THR A 222 5.56 -6.00 0.90
C THR A 222 5.78 -6.79 -0.38
N SER A 223 6.13 -8.06 -0.25
CA SER A 223 5.97 -9.04 -1.33
C SER A 223 4.52 -9.55 -1.37
N SER A 224 4.18 -10.51 -2.24
CA SER A 224 2.88 -11.20 -2.11
C SER A 224 2.84 -12.04 -0.83
N PRO A 225 1.69 -12.11 -0.12
CA PRO A 225 1.57 -12.96 1.05
C PRO A 225 1.75 -14.42 0.66
N SER A 226 2.50 -15.16 1.46
CA SER A 226 2.74 -16.58 1.29
C SER A 226 1.63 -17.40 1.94
N ARG A 227 1.29 -18.52 1.33
CA ARG A 227 0.39 -19.53 1.89
C ARG A 227 1.21 -20.70 2.40
N LEU A 228 1.18 -20.91 3.70
CA LEU A 228 1.72 -22.10 4.33
C LEU A 228 0.62 -23.15 4.46
N LEU A 229 0.88 -24.34 3.91
CA LEU A 229 -0.08 -25.44 3.95
C LEU A 229 -0.16 -26.03 5.36
N ALA A 230 -1.38 -26.38 5.76
CA ALA A 230 -1.65 -27.05 7.04
C ALA A 230 -0.79 -28.31 7.24
N GLU A 231 -0.60 -29.10 6.18
CA GLU A 231 0.20 -30.34 6.20
C GLU A 231 1.69 -30.11 6.48
N THR A 232 2.25 -28.99 6.00
CA THR A 232 3.68 -28.65 6.19
C THR A 232 3.93 -28.06 7.57
N THR A 233 2.98 -27.28 8.08
CA THR A 233 3.13 -26.54 9.33
C THR A 233 2.61 -27.29 10.55
N GLY A 234 1.78 -28.32 10.35
CA GLY A 234 1.02 -28.97 11.43
C GLY A 234 -0.13 -28.11 11.96
N MET A 235 -0.41 -26.96 11.36
CA MET A 235 -1.54 -26.11 11.69
C MET A 235 -2.86 -26.80 11.34
N LYS A 236 -3.97 -26.42 12.00
CA LYS A 236 -5.30 -26.95 11.66
C LYS A 236 -5.80 -26.50 10.29
N ARG A 237 -5.30 -25.38 9.77
CA ARG A 237 -5.68 -24.77 8.50
C ARG A 237 -4.45 -24.11 7.87
N ASP A 238 -4.54 -23.86 6.57
CA ASP A 238 -3.55 -23.03 5.88
C ASP A 238 -3.42 -21.66 6.55
N VAL A 239 -2.20 -21.15 6.57
CA VAL A 239 -1.86 -19.86 7.16
C VAL A 239 -1.37 -18.92 6.06
N LEU A 240 -1.90 -17.71 6.04
CA LEU A 240 -1.39 -16.64 5.20
C LEU A 240 -0.41 -15.79 6.02
N MET A 241 0.75 -15.49 5.45
CA MET A 241 1.78 -14.71 6.14
C MET A 241 2.64 -13.86 5.21
N TYR A 242 3.21 -12.80 5.77
CA TYR A 242 4.37 -12.11 5.22
C TYR A 242 5.60 -12.47 6.06
N TYR A 243 6.71 -12.81 5.41
CA TYR A 243 7.98 -13.04 6.10
C TYR A 243 8.67 -11.74 6.53
N ARG A 244 8.33 -10.65 5.84
CA ARG A 244 8.87 -9.32 6.06
C ARG A 244 7.94 -8.28 5.46
N ALA A 245 7.88 -7.12 6.09
CA ALA A 245 7.34 -5.90 5.48
C ALA A 245 8.18 -4.70 5.93
N MET A 246 8.27 -3.66 5.11
CA MET A 246 9.02 -2.45 5.43
C MET A 246 8.07 -1.26 5.45
N ILE A 247 7.99 -0.56 6.57
CA ILE A 247 7.24 0.70 6.66
C ILE A 247 8.20 1.83 6.32
N VAL A 248 7.77 2.71 5.41
CA VAL A 248 8.43 4.00 5.19
C VAL A 248 7.58 5.09 5.86
N CYS A 249 8.21 5.89 6.71
CA CYS A 249 7.57 6.98 7.44
C CYS A 249 8.47 8.21 7.43
N GLU A 250 7.92 9.37 7.76
CA GLU A 250 8.70 10.61 7.83
C GLU A 250 8.38 11.44 9.07
N THR A 251 9.39 12.18 9.54
CA THR A 251 9.22 13.19 10.59
C THR A 251 10.03 14.44 10.21
N GLY A 252 9.38 15.59 10.07
CA GLY A 252 10.05 16.83 9.69
C GLY A 252 10.81 16.73 8.37
N ASN A 253 10.20 16.10 7.35
CA ASN A 253 10.78 15.83 6.02
C ASN A 253 11.99 14.86 5.99
N LYS A 254 12.30 14.20 7.10
CA LYS A 254 13.28 13.10 7.13
C LYS A 254 12.54 11.76 7.08
N ALA A 255 12.88 10.93 6.10
CA ALA A 255 12.35 9.57 5.99
C ALA A 255 13.14 8.58 6.85
N ASP A 256 12.43 7.64 7.48
CA ASP A 256 12.99 6.51 8.22
C ASP A 256 12.18 5.24 7.92
N MET A 257 12.81 4.11 8.18
CA MET A 257 12.25 2.79 7.90
C MET A 257 12.04 1.99 9.19
N ILE A 258 10.90 1.31 9.28
CA ILE A 258 10.57 0.36 10.35
C ILE A 258 10.34 -0.99 9.68
N GLN A 259 11.16 -1.98 10.00
CA GLN A 259 10.97 -3.32 9.51
C GLN A 259 9.99 -4.09 10.41
N LEU A 260 9.00 -4.67 9.76
CA LEU A 260 8.14 -5.68 10.34
C LEU A 260 8.73 -7.06 10.04
N GLY A 261 8.85 -7.90 11.06
CA GLY A 261 9.22 -9.29 10.92
C GLY A 261 8.08 -10.13 10.35
N GLU A 262 7.93 -11.35 10.86
CA GLU A 262 6.82 -12.22 10.47
C GLU A 262 5.46 -11.60 10.84
N ILE A 263 4.55 -11.56 9.86
CA ILE A 263 3.18 -11.09 10.01
C ILE A 263 2.26 -12.21 9.56
N VAL A 264 1.30 -12.57 10.40
CA VAL A 264 0.35 -13.66 10.14
C VAL A 264 -1.07 -13.13 10.04
N GLN A 265 -1.87 -13.70 9.15
CA GLN A 265 -3.29 -13.38 9.10
C GLN A 265 -4.07 -14.23 10.10
N VAL A 266 -4.82 -13.55 10.97
CA VAL A 266 -5.71 -14.14 11.97
C VAL A 266 -7.12 -13.61 11.73
N GLY A 267 -8.00 -14.45 11.18
CA GLY A 267 -9.33 -13.98 10.75
C GLY A 267 -9.18 -12.88 9.69
N GLU A 268 -9.68 -11.68 9.99
CA GLU A 268 -9.62 -10.50 9.11
C GLU A 268 -8.49 -9.53 9.48
N ALA A 269 -7.60 -9.90 10.42
CA ALA A 269 -6.51 -9.04 10.89
C ALA A 269 -5.14 -9.60 10.52
N TRP A 270 -4.28 -8.77 9.95
CA TRP A 270 -2.84 -9.01 9.93
C TRP A 270 -2.24 -8.68 11.30
N LYS A 271 -1.43 -9.60 11.84
CA LYS A 271 -0.89 -9.54 13.21
C LYS A 271 0.61 -9.79 13.24
N LEU A 272 1.31 -9.05 14.10
CA LEU A 272 2.73 -9.23 14.32
C LEU A 272 3.01 -10.48 15.17
N ILE A 273 4.10 -11.18 14.88
CA ILE A 273 4.63 -12.25 15.73
C ILE A 273 5.62 -11.70 16.78
N ASP A 274 6.42 -10.70 16.40
CA ASP A 274 7.47 -10.09 17.23
C ASP A 274 7.47 -8.56 17.08
N SER A 275 8.27 -7.87 17.90
CA SER A 275 8.48 -6.43 17.79
C SER A 275 9.16 -6.01 16.48
N PRO A 276 8.82 -4.82 15.97
CA PRO A 276 9.47 -4.27 14.78
C PRO A 276 10.93 -3.90 15.05
N LEU A 277 11.73 -3.89 13.98
CA LEU A 277 13.15 -3.57 13.99
C LEU A 277 13.40 -2.23 13.27
N PRO A 278 14.48 -1.51 13.60
CA PRO A 278 14.80 -0.24 12.94
C PRO A 278 15.58 -0.46 11.65
N GLY A 279 15.27 0.32 10.61
CA GLY A 279 15.94 0.20 9.32
C GLY A 279 15.70 -1.16 8.65
N ASP A 280 16.60 -1.56 7.77
CA ASP A 280 16.48 -2.76 6.92
C ASP A 280 17.17 -4.02 7.52
N GLN A 281 17.25 -4.10 8.85
CA GLN A 281 17.97 -5.18 9.57
C GLN A 281 17.38 -6.57 9.26
N GLU A 282 18.16 -7.48 8.68
CA GLU A 282 17.69 -8.84 8.36
C GLU A 282 17.01 -9.54 9.55
N ALA A 283 15.71 -9.85 9.42
CA ALA A 283 14.99 -10.66 10.39
C ALA A 283 15.40 -12.12 10.18
N PRO A 284 15.71 -12.90 11.23
CA PRO A 284 15.98 -14.31 11.10
C PRO A 284 14.80 -15.02 10.42
N LEU A 285 15.05 -15.76 9.33
CA LEU A 285 14.02 -16.58 8.70
C LEU A 285 13.58 -17.70 9.66
N PRO A 286 12.28 -18.01 9.76
CA PRO A 286 11.81 -19.10 10.60
C PRO A 286 12.34 -20.47 10.14
N GLU A 287 12.62 -21.33 11.11
CA GLU A 287 13.32 -22.62 10.95
C GLU A 287 12.60 -23.60 10.00
N HIS A 288 11.27 -23.51 9.87
CA HIS A 288 10.50 -24.33 8.94
C HIS A 288 10.72 -23.93 7.47
N LEU A 289 11.06 -22.67 7.17
CA LEU A 289 11.56 -22.26 5.84
C LEU A 289 13.02 -22.63 5.62
N ALA A 290 13.80 -22.79 6.69
CA ALA A 290 15.12 -23.38 6.60
C ALA A 290 15.05 -24.89 6.29
N ALA A 291 13.94 -25.56 6.65
CA ALA A 291 13.76 -27.00 6.49
C ALA A 291 12.87 -27.41 5.29
N SER A 292 11.90 -26.60 4.85
CA SER A 292 11.00 -26.94 3.75
C SER A 292 11.34 -26.20 2.45
N GLY A 293 12.07 -26.87 1.57
CA GLY A 293 11.94 -26.64 0.12
C GLY A 293 13.01 -25.81 -0.58
N ARG A 294 14.00 -25.27 0.12
CA ARG A 294 15.34 -25.16 -0.49
C ARG A 294 16.10 -26.39 -0.05
N THR A 295 16.31 -27.33 -0.96
CA THR A 295 17.63 -27.98 -0.98
C THR A 295 18.64 -26.86 -1.21
N THR A 296 18.99 -26.11 -0.16
CA THR A 296 20.32 -25.54 -0.07
C THR A 296 21.19 -26.77 0.12
N THR A 297 21.65 -27.35 -0.98
CA THR A 297 22.99 -27.91 -0.98
C THR A 297 23.86 -26.93 -0.19
N PRO A 298 24.64 -27.37 0.80
CA PRO A 298 25.45 -26.48 1.61
C PRO A 298 26.16 -25.52 0.66
N THR A 299 25.79 -24.24 0.71
CA THR A 299 26.48 -23.21 -0.05
C THR A 299 27.93 -23.31 0.40
N ASP A 300 28.84 -23.61 -0.52
CA ASP A 300 30.23 -23.82 -0.16
C ASP A 300 30.77 -22.59 0.61
N SER A 301 31.71 -22.80 1.53
CA SER A 301 32.22 -21.72 2.39
C SER A 301 32.73 -20.52 1.59
N ALA A 302 33.17 -20.77 0.36
CA ALA A 302 33.66 -19.76 -0.56
C ALA A 302 32.55 -18.89 -1.16
N THR A 303 31.34 -19.41 -1.39
CA THR A 303 30.19 -18.63 -1.86
C THR A 303 29.60 -17.81 -0.71
N GLN A 304 29.59 -18.34 0.52
CA GLN A 304 29.22 -17.56 1.71
C GLN A 304 30.14 -16.34 1.92
N GLU A 305 31.44 -16.50 1.68
CA GLU A 305 32.40 -15.40 1.77
C GLU A 305 32.11 -14.31 0.72
N VAL A 306 31.75 -14.67 -0.51
CA VAL A 306 31.37 -13.69 -1.54
C VAL A 306 30.06 -12.98 -1.17
N LEU A 307 29.07 -13.69 -0.64
CA LEU A 307 27.82 -13.08 -0.18
C LEU A 307 28.06 -12.07 0.96
N LYS A 308 28.96 -12.39 1.90
CA LYS A 308 29.38 -11.45 2.94
C LYS A 308 30.03 -10.20 2.33
N ARG A 309 30.90 -10.35 1.32
CA ARG A 309 31.52 -9.22 0.63
C ARG A 309 30.51 -8.35 -0.11
N ILE A 310 29.44 -8.95 -0.67
CA ILE A 310 28.33 -8.19 -1.25
C ILE A 310 27.62 -7.39 -0.16
N ALA A 311 27.31 -8.00 0.99
CA ALA A 311 26.68 -7.29 2.10
C ALA A 311 27.54 -6.13 2.63
N ASP A 312 28.85 -6.34 2.79
CA ASP A 312 29.80 -5.30 3.20
C ASP A 312 29.87 -4.16 2.17
N LEU A 313 29.81 -4.48 0.87
CA LEU A 313 29.77 -3.48 -0.21
C LEU A 313 28.45 -2.69 -0.17
N ASP A 314 27.31 -3.36 -0.01
CA ASP A 314 25.97 -2.77 0.01
C ASP A 314 25.81 -1.79 1.20
N MET A 315 26.52 -1.98 2.32
CA MET A 315 26.58 -1.01 3.43
C MET A 315 27.23 0.34 3.05
N THR A 316 27.98 0.38 1.95
CA THR A 316 28.66 1.58 1.45
C THR A 316 28.04 2.12 0.16
N ALA A 317 26.82 1.67 -0.18
CA ALA A 317 26.14 2.05 -1.39
C ALA A 317 25.99 3.59 -1.52
N PRO A 318 26.45 4.19 -2.62
CA PRO A 318 26.30 5.62 -2.85
C PRO A 318 24.84 5.99 -3.11
N SER A 319 24.39 7.13 -2.58
CA SER A 319 23.07 7.69 -2.90
C SER A 319 22.96 8.01 -4.39
N TYR A 320 21.90 7.53 -5.05
CA TYR A 320 21.65 7.78 -6.46
C TYR A 320 20.21 8.26 -6.70
N PRO A 321 19.99 9.48 -7.22
CA PRO A 321 18.66 9.98 -7.53
C PRO A 321 18.08 9.40 -8.85
N GLY A 322 18.79 8.48 -9.52
CA GLY A 322 18.31 7.85 -10.76
C GLY A 322 18.47 8.70 -12.03
N ILE A 323 19.16 9.84 -11.96
CA ILE A 323 19.26 10.78 -13.08
C ILE A 323 20.73 11.10 -13.37
N GLY A 324 21.16 10.83 -14.60
CA GLY A 324 22.45 11.23 -15.16
C GLY A 324 23.66 10.45 -14.64
N PRO A 325 24.86 10.79 -15.15
CA PRO A 325 26.10 10.10 -14.80
C PRO A 325 26.48 10.25 -13.32
N ASN A 326 26.88 9.15 -12.70
CA ASN A 326 27.44 9.10 -11.37
C ASN A 326 28.53 7.99 -11.30
N PRO A 327 29.82 8.36 -11.41
CA PRO A 327 30.92 7.39 -11.42
C PRO A 327 31.00 6.51 -10.17
N ALA A 328 30.61 7.02 -8.99
CA ALA A 328 30.61 6.24 -7.76
C ALA A 328 29.57 5.13 -7.80
N VAL A 329 28.36 5.44 -8.29
CA VAL A 329 27.26 4.47 -8.47
C VAL A 329 27.63 3.44 -9.55
N ALA A 330 28.19 3.88 -10.68
CA ALA A 330 28.64 2.97 -11.72
C ALA A 330 29.72 2.01 -11.21
N SER A 331 30.71 2.52 -10.46
CA SER A 331 31.77 1.70 -9.85
C SER A 331 31.22 0.72 -8.82
N TYR A 332 30.33 1.16 -7.93
CA TYR A 332 29.67 0.31 -6.94
C TYR A 332 28.94 -0.87 -7.59
N HIS A 333 28.09 -0.60 -8.58
CA HIS A 333 27.33 -1.67 -9.24
C HIS A 333 28.21 -2.59 -10.11
N LEU A 334 29.31 -2.08 -10.68
CA LEU A 334 30.30 -2.93 -11.36
C LEU A 334 31.04 -3.86 -10.38
N GLN A 335 31.40 -3.38 -9.19
CA GLN A 335 32.00 -4.22 -8.14
C GLN A 335 31.01 -5.27 -7.65
N ARG A 336 29.75 -4.88 -7.47
CA ARG A 336 28.66 -5.80 -7.11
C ARG A 336 28.45 -6.86 -8.19
N ALA A 337 28.51 -6.48 -9.47
CA ALA A 337 28.43 -7.40 -10.60
C ALA A 337 29.58 -8.42 -10.62
N ASP A 338 30.82 -8.00 -10.34
CA ASP A 338 31.99 -8.90 -10.25
C ASP A 338 31.81 -9.97 -9.16
N MET A 339 31.17 -9.62 -8.04
CA MET A 339 30.87 -10.57 -6.96
C MET A 339 29.70 -11.49 -7.33
N LEU A 340 28.65 -10.97 -7.95
CA LEU A 340 27.51 -11.77 -8.40
C LEU A 340 27.90 -12.81 -9.46
N GLU A 341 28.84 -12.49 -10.36
CA GLU A 341 29.39 -13.47 -11.31
C GLU A 341 30.09 -14.64 -10.61
N GLN A 342 30.81 -14.37 -9.50
CA GLN A 342 31.43 -15.43 -8.68
C GLN A 342 30.38 -16.30 -7.99
N VAL A 343 29.28 -15.70 -7.51
CA VAL A 343 28.16 -16.45 -6.93
C VAL A 343 27.50 -17.32 -8.01
N ILE A 344 27.19 -16.77 -9.18
CA ILE A 344 26.57 -17.51 -10.29
C ILE A 344 27.41 -18.73 -10.72
N ALA A 345 28.74 -18.60 -10.74
CA ALA A 345 29.63 -19.68 -11.14
C ALA A 345 29.63 -20.88 -10.17
N ARG A 346 29.14 -20.70 -8.94
CA ARG A 346 29.15 -21.71 -7.87
C ARG A 346 27.76 -22.08 -7.36
N ALA A 347 26.76 -21.25 -7.65
CA ALA A 347 25.41 -21.43 -7.18
C ALA A 347 24.78 -22.72 -7.74
N PRO A 348 23.98 -23.44 -6.95
CA PRO A 348 23.14 -24.52 -7.47
C PRO A 348 22.25 -24.02 -8.60
N GLU A 349 22.01 -24.84 -9.62
CA GLU A 349 21.24 -24.46 -10.81
C GLU A 349 19.85 -23.87 -10.47
N ALA A 350 19.20 -24.38 -9.41
CA ALA A 350 17.92 -23.87 -8.91
C ALA A 350 17.98 -22.41 -8.42
N GLU A 351 19.14 -21.93 -8.00
CA GLU A 351 19.35 -20.58 -7.48
C GLU A 351 19.96 -19.62 -8.52
N VAL A 352 20.62 -20.13 -9.56
CA VAL A 352 21.31 -19.32 -10.57
C VAL A 352 20.41 -18.23 -11.16
N GLY A 353 19.13 -18.54 -11.39
CA GLY A 353 18.16 -17.58 -11.94
C GLY A 353 18.04 -16.29 -11.12
N GLN A 354 18.00 -16.38 -9.78
CA GLN A 354 17.85 -15.19 -8.93
C GLN A 354 19.10 -14.30 -8.97
N TRP A 355 20.27 -14.93 -9.03
CA TRP A 355 21.55 -14.22 -9.08
C TRP A 355 21.79 -13.55 -10.43
N ILE A 356 21.36 -14.17 -11.53
CA ILE A 356 21.36 -13.55 -12.85
C ILE A 356 20.47 -12.29 -12.88
N ARG A 357 19.29 -12.30 -12.23
CA ARG A 357 18.44 -11.10 -12.14
C ARG A 357 19.18 -9.96 -11.45
N GLN A 358 19.77 -10.22 -10.28
CA GLN A 358 20.55 -9.23 -9.55
C GLN A 358 21.76 -8.71 -10.35
N LEU A 359 22.43 -9.59 -11.10
CA LEU A 359 23.54 -9.20 -11.96
C LEU A 359 23.06 -8.26 -13.08
N ALA A 360 21.95 -8.59 -13.74
CA ALA A 360 21.37 -7.77 -14.79
C ALA A 360 20.92 -6.40 -14.26
N ASP A 361 20.31 -6.34 -13.08
CA ASP A 361 19.90 -5.08 -12.46
C ASP A 361 21.11 -4.21 -12.09
N SER A 362 22.13 -4.80 -11.44
CA SER A 362 23.39 -4.08 -11.16
C SER A 362 24.03 -3.53 -12.43
N LEU A 363 24.16 -4.35 -13.48
CA LEU A 363 24.75 -3.91 -14.74
C LEU A 363 23.90 -2.83 -15.42
N SER A 364 22.56 -2.94 -15.41
CA SER A 364 21.67 -1.92 -15.97
C SER A 364 21.78 -0.58 -15.24
N THR A 365 21.80 -0.58 -13.90
CA THR A 365 22.03 0.64 -13.12
C THR A 365 23.42 1.22 -13.37
N ALA A 366 24.45 0.37 -13.50
CA ALA A 366 25.78 0.83 -13.87
C ALA A 366 25.81 1.51 -15.25
N VAL A 367 25.05 1.02 -16.24
CA VAL A 367 24.90 1.68 -17.55
C VAL A 367 24.29 3.07 -17.39
N GLN A 368 23.19 3.19 -16.65
CA GLN A 368 22.50 4.48 -16.44
C GLN A 368 23.38 5.52 -15.71
N ALA A 369 24.20 5.06 -14.77
CA ALA A 369 25.12 5.89 -14.01
C ALA A 369 26.46 6.14 -14.75
N SER A 370 26.72 5.49 -15.88
CA SER A 370 27.98 5.66 -16.61
C SER A 370 28.03 7.01 -17.32
N SER A 371 29.24 7.57 -17.44
CA SER A 371 29.48 8.73 -18.28
C SER A 371 29.22 8.41 -19.76
N PRO A 372 28.77 9.37 -20.58
CA PRO A 372 28.61 9.16 -22.01
C PRO A 372 29.90 8.62 -22.65
N GLY A 373 29.79 7.53 -23.42
CA GLY A 373 30.92 6.85 -24.07
C GLY A 373 31.58 5.73 -23.26
N GLU A 374 31.26 5.56 -21.97
CA GLU A 374 31.72 4.40 -21.18
C GLU A 374 30.86 3.16 -21.51
N THR A 375 31.48 2.12 -22.06
CA THR A 375 30.75 0.93 -22.54
C THR A 375 30.86 -0.28 -21.62
N LYS A 376 31.79 -0.29 -20.65
CA LYS A 376 32.13 -1.48 -19.85
C LYS A 376 30.92 -2.18 -19.22
N ALA A 377 30.00 -1.43 -18.62
CA ALA A 377 28.78 -1.99 -18.01
C ALA A 377 27.84 -2.56 -19.07
N TYR A 378 27.66 -1.85 -20.18
CA TYR A 378 26.77 -2.26 -21.26
C TYR A 378 27.30 -3.49 -21.99
N ASP A 379 28.60 -3.55 -22.28
CA ASP A 379 29.24 -4.70 -22.93
C ASP A 379 29.08 -5.98 -22.10
N ARG A 380 29.11 -5.87 -20.77
CA ARG A 380 28.82 -7.00 -19.86
C ARG A 380 27.36 -7.40 -19.87
N LEU A 381 26.45 -6.43 -19.82
CA LEU A 381 25.02 -6.68 -19.87
C LEU A 381 24.60 -7.34 -21.19
N LEU A 382 25.16 -6.87 -22.31
CA LEU A 382 24.96 -7.45 -23.63
C LEU A 382 25.44 -8.91 -23.69
N LYS A 383 26.66 -9.20 -23.19
CA LYS A 383 27.16 -10.58 -23.11
C LYS A 383 26.27 -11.46 -22.23
N LEU A 384 25.74 -10.93 -21.13
CA LEU A 384 24.81 -11.66 -20.27
C LEU A 384 23.49 -11.95 -21.00
N ALA A 385 22.95 -10.99 -21.74
CA ALA A 385 21.75 -11.17 -22.56
C ALA A 385 21.96 -12.21 -23.67
N GLU A 386 23.08 -12.15 -24.39
CA GLU A 386 23.44 -13.13 -25.42
C GLU A 386 23.61 -14.54 -24.83
N LYS A 387 24.31 -14.65 -23.69
CA LYS A 387 24.52 -15.92 -22.99
C LYS A 387 23.20 -16.53 -22.55
N THR A 388 22.34 -15.75 -21.89
CA THR A 388 21.04 -16.24 -21.40
C THR A 388 20.07 -16.56 -22.54
N ALA A 389 20.07 -15.79 -23.62
CA ALA A 389 19.29 -16.10 -24.83
C ALA A 389 19.73 -17.43 -25.47
N LYS A 390 21.03 -17.74 -25.44
CA LYS A 390 21.58 -19.00 -25.99
C LYS A 390 21.35 -20.20 -25.08
N GLU A 391 21.65 -20.07 -23.79
CA GLU A 391 21.67 -21.18 -22.84
C GLU A 391 20.29 -21.43 -22.20
N ARG A 392 19.43 -20.41 -22.15
CA ARG A 392 18.12 -20.43 -21.47
C ARG A 392 17.03 -19.84 -22.37
N ALA A 393 17.07 -20.17 -23.66
CA ALA A 393 16.14 -19.64 -24.67
C ALA A 393 14.68 -19.78 -24.25
N GLY A 394 13.90 -18.71 -24.40
CA GLY A 394 12.47 -18.69 -24.06
C GLY A 394 12.12 -18.70 -22.57
N SER A 395 13.12 -18.75 -21.68
CA SER A 395 12.89 -18.70 -20.23
C SER A 395 12.60 -17.28 -19.73
N ASP A 396 11.93 -17.18 -18.58
CA ASP A 396 11.65 -15.89 -17.92
C ASP A 396 12.91 -15.13 -17.56
N ILE A 397 14.01 -15.84 -17.24
CA ILE A 397 15.28 -15.19 -16.94
C ILE A 397 15.94 -14.61 -18.20
N ALA A 398 15.87 -15.30 -19.34
CA ALA A 398 16.35 -14.76 -20.60
C ALA A 398 15.53 -13.54 -21.04
N ALA A 399 14.20 -13.57 -20.83
CA ALA A 399 13.34 -12.42 -21.06
C ALA A 399 13.73 -11.23 -20.18
N TYR A 400 13.90 -11.46 -18.87
CA TYR A 400 14.27 -10.41 -17.91
C TYR A 400 15.59 -9.71 -18.28
N VAL A 401 16.63 -10.48 -18.56
CA VAL A 401 17.94 -9.93 -18.95
C VAL A 401 17.86 -9.20 -20.28
N ALA A 402 17.19 -9.77 -21.28
CA ALA A 402 17.03 -9.15 -22.58
C ALA A 402 16.30 -7.80 -22.49
N PHE A 403 15.29 -7.69 -21.62
CA PHE A 403 14.59 -6.42 -21.43
C PHE A 403 15.45 -5.36 -20.73
N ARG A 404 16.21 -5.73 -19.68
CA ARG A 404 17.15 -4.82 -19.01
C ARG A 404 18.25 -4.32 -19.95
N GLU A 405 18.77 -5.19 -20.80
CA GLU A 405 19.75 -4.80 -21.82
C GLU A 405 19.13 -3.86 -22.85
N LEU A 406 17.96 -4.21 -23.39
CA LEU A 406 17.24 -3.42 -24.38
C LEU A 406 16.96 -1.99 -23.88
N THR A 407 16.46 -1.84 -22.64
CA THR A 407 16.18 -0.52 -22.06
C THR A 407 17.46 0.26 -21.79
N SER A 408 18.54 -0.42 -21.38
CA SER A 408 19.84 0.21 -21.15
C SER A 408 20.49 0.71 -22.45
N ASP A 409 20.40 -0.03 -23.56
CA ASP A 409 20.86 0.44 -24.88
C ASP A 409 20.10 1.70 -25.30
N TYR A 410 18.78 1.71 -25.11
CA TYR A 410 17.95 2.85 -25.49
C TYR A 410 18.30 4.10 -24.66
N SER A 411 18.41 3.98 -23.34
CA SER A 411 18.79 5.09 -22.46
C SER A 411 20.16 5.66 -22.84
N ARG A 412 21.15 4.80 -23.12
CA ARG A 412 22.48 5.22 -23.56
C ARG A 412 22.43 5.93 -24.91
N ALA A 413 21.74 5.35 -25.89
CA ALA A 413 21.63 5.93 -27.22
C ALA A 413 20.90 7.28 -27.22
N VAL A 414 19.88 7.45 -26.38
CA VAL A 414 19.19 8.74 -26.19
C VAL A 414 20.15 9.79 -25.60
N ALA A 415 20.98 9.43 -24.61
CA ALA A 415 21.96 10.35 -24.03
C ALA A 415 23.06 10.77 -25.04
N GLU A 416 23.35 9.92 -26.02
CA GLU A 416 24.37 10.17 -27.06
C GLU A 416 23.82 10.91 -28.29
N ALA A 417 22.50 10.94 -28.49
CA ALA A 417 21.88 11.52 -29.67
C ALA A 417 21.95 13.06 -29.68
N LYS A 418 22.71 13.62 -30.64
CA LYS A 418 22.98 15.07 -30.75
C LYS A 418 22.09 15.82 -31.77
N SER A 419 21.13 15.15 -32.38
CA SER A 419 20.24 15.76 -33.37
C SER A 419 18.87 15.10 -33.38
N ALA A 420 17.85 15.81 -33.89
CA ALA A 420 16.50 15.27 -34.06
C ALA A 420 16.49 13.99 -34.92
N LYS A 421 17.35 13.93 -35.96
CA LYS A 421 17.51 12.71 -36.77
C LYS A 421 18.07 11.55 -35.97
N ALA A 422 19.14 11.77 -35.20
CA ALA A 422 19.73 10.72 -34.36
C ALA A 422 18.76 10.21 -33.28
N MET A 423 17.94 11.11 -32.71
CA MET A 423 16.86 10.74 -31.79
C MET A 423 15.81 9.86 -32.45
N LEU A 424 15.39 10.21 -33.67
CA LEU A 424 14.41 9.43 -34.45
C LEU A 424 14.96 8.04 -34.83
N ASP A 425 16.22 7.97 -35.26
CA ASP A 425 16.89 6.71 -35.61
C ASP A 425 17.01 5.80 -34.36
N THR A 426 17.36 6.39 -33.21
CA THR A 426 17.42 5.70 -31.91
C THR A 426 16.05 5.14 -31.50
N GLN A 427 14.99 5.94 -31.61
CA GLN A 427 13.63 5.51 -31.30
C GLN A 427 13.14 4.41 -32.26
N THR A 428 13.45 4.52 -33.55
CA THR A 428 13.10 3.50 -34.55
C THR A 428 13.77 2.17 -34.24
N LYS A 429 15.09 2.18 -33.95
CA LYS A 429 15.83 1.00 -33.51
C LYS A 429 15.21 0.38 -32.25
N HIS A 430 14.86 1.20 -31.26
CA HIS A 430 14.22 0.73 -30.03
C HIS A 430 12.89 0.02 -30.28
N MET A 431 12.03 0.60 -31.13
CA MET A 431 10.77 -0.03 -31.52
C MET A 431 10.98 -1.40 -32.18
N GLU A 432 11.92 -1.52 -33.11
CA GLU A 432 12.22 -2.80 -33.77
C GLU A 432 12.69 -3.85 -32.75
N ARG A 433 13.48 -3.43 -31.77
CA ARG A 433 13.95 -4.31 -30.69
C ARG A 433 12.82 -4.72 -29.75
N LEU A 434 11.94 -3.79 -29.36
CA LEU A 434 10.75 -4.08 -28.55
C LEU A 434 9.82 -5.06 -29.27
N ALA A 435 9.57 -4.86 -30.57
CA ALA A 435 8.74 -5.76 -31.37
C ALA A 435 9.32 -7.18 -31.43
N LYS A 436 10.65 -7.31 -31.57
CA LYS A 436 11.34 -8.61 -31.49
C LYS A 436 11.24 -9.22 -30.10
N PHE A 437 11.37 -8.42 -29.04
CA PHE A 437 11.26 -8.87 -27.66
C PHE A 437 9.88 -9.46 -27.37
N VAL A 438 8.79 -8.74 -27.69
CA VAL A 438 7.42 -9.22 -27.44
C VAL A 438 7.06 -10.44 -28.28
N ALA A 439 7.67 -10.58 -29.47
CA ALA A 439 7.51 -11.79 -30.30
C ALA A 439 8.25 -13.00 -29.69
N ALA A 440 9.45 -12.79 -29.14
CA ALA A 440 10.25 -13.84 -28.52
C ALA A 440 9.73 -14.26 -27.13
N TYR A 441 9.16 -13.31 -26.37
CA TYR A 441 8.76 -13.49 -24.98
C TYR A 441 7.33 -13.00 -24.70
N PRO A 442 6.30 -13.49 -25.43
CA PRO A 442 4.94 -12.93 -25.38
C PRO A 442 4.23 -13.04 -24.02
N LYS A 443 4.78 -13.78 -23.07
CA LYS A 443 4.20 -14.01 -21.73
C LYS A 443 5.06 -13.47 -20.58
N ALA A 444 6.23 -12.88 -20.87
CA ALA A 444 7.09 -12.33 -19.83
C ALA A 444 6.43 -11.12 -19.16
N ASP A 445 6.72 -10.91 -17.88
CA ASP A 445 6.18 -9.79 -17.10
C ASP A 445 6.48 -8.43 -17.75
N ASP A 446 7.70 -8.27 -18.28
CA ASP A 446 8.16 -7.04 -18.95
C ASP A 446 7.50 -6.82 -20.34
N SER A 447 6.85 -7.84 -20.93
CA SER A 447 6.21 -7.70 -22.25
C SER A 447 5.01 -6.76 -22.23
N ALA A 448 4.33 -6.63 -21.09
CA ALA A 448 3.28 -5.64 -20.92
C ALA A 448 3.80 -4.20 -21.07
N ASP A 449 4.99 -3.91 -20.51
CA ASP A 449 5.64 -2.61 -20.64
C ASP A 449 6.18 -2.38 -22.06
N ALA A 450 6.79 -3.41 -22.66
CA ALA A 450 7.28 -3.34 -24.04
C ALA A 450 6.17 -3.02 -25.05
N LEU A 451 5.00 -3.67 -24.93
CA LEU A 451 3.83 -3.40 -25.76
C LEU A 451 3.28 -1.98 -25.54
N LEU A 452 3.28 -1.49 -24.30
CA LEU A 452 2.84 -0.13 -23.99
C LEU A 452 3.77 0.90 -24.63
N GLN A 453 5.09 0.70 -24.53
CA GLN A 453 6.08 1.59 -25.16
C GLN A 453 5.93 1.61 -26.69
N LEU A 454 5.77 0.43 -27.32
CA LEU A 454 5.51 0.34 -28.77
C LEU A 454 4.29 1.17 -29.19
N ALA A 455 3.18 1.00 -28.47
CA ALA A 455 1.94 1.68 -28.77
C ALA A 455 2.08 3.21 -28.62
N MET A 456 2.66 3.67 -27.51
CA MET A 456 2.87 5.09 -27.24
C MET A 456 3.80 5.76 -28.26
N ILE A 457 4.86 5.06 -28.68
CA ILE A 457 5.78 5.59 -29.70
C ILE A 457 5.07 5.67 -31.06
N CYS A 458 4.30 4.65 -31.44
CA CYS A 458 3.49 4.68 -32.66
C CYS A 458 2.52 5.88 -32.66
N GLU A 459 1.83 6.13 -31.55
CA GLU A 459 0.96 7.30 -31.40
C GLU A 459 1.71 8.61 -31.58
N PHE A 460 2.85 8.76 -30.90
CA PHE A 460 3.64 9.98 -30.98
C PHE A 460 4.15 10.27 -32.41
N GLN A 461 4.34 9.21 -33.21
CA GLN A 461 4.70 9.30 -34.63
C GLN A 461 3.50 9.45 -35.58
N GLY A 462 2.27 9.51 -35.07
CA GLY A 462 1.04 9.58 -35.88
C GLY A 462 0.68 8.26 -36.59
N LYS A 463 1.26 7.13 -36.18
CA LYS A 463 0.99 5.78 -36.70
C LYS A 463 -0.15 5.12 -35.91
N GLU A 464 -1.32 5.74 -35.96
CA GLU A 464 -2.47 5.33 -35.13
C GLU A 464 -2.92 3.87 -35.36
N PRO A 465 -3.00 3.34 -36.60
CA PRO A 465 -3.39 1.95 -36.81
C PRO A 465 -2.41 0.95 -36.17
N GLU A 466 -1.12 1.24 -36.20
CA GLU A 466 -0.09 0.43 -35.55
C GLU A 466 -0.18 0.55 -34.02
N ALA A 467 -0.39 1.75 -33.50
CA ALA A 467 -0.57 1.97 -32.07
C ALA A 467 -1.75 1.18 -31.53
N GLN A 468 -2.89 1.24 -32.22
CA GLN A 468 -4.09 0.49 -31.85
C GLN A 468 -3.82 -1.02 -31.77
N LYS A 469 -3.12 -1.59 -32.77
CA LYS A 469 -2.75 -3.02 -32.75
C LYS A 469 -1.95 -3.40 -31.51
N TRP A 470 -0.97 -2.58 -31.11
CA TRP A 470 -0.16 -2.86 -29.92
C TRP A 470 -0.96 -2.72 -28.63
N TYR A 471 -1.82 -1.71 -28.51
CA TYR A 471 -2.71 -1.59 -27.35
C TYR A 471 -3.72 -2.73 -27.26
N GLU A 472 -4.31 -3.16 -28.37
CA GLU A 472 -5.21 -4.32 -28.42
C GLU A 472 -4.49 -5.60 -28.00
N GLN A 473 -3.25 -5.78 -28.49
CA GLN A 473 -2.42 -6.92 -28.08
C GLN A 473 -2.13 -6.89 -26.59
N LEU A 474 -1.74 -5.73 -26.03
CA LEU A 474 -1.50 -5.53 -24.60
C LEU A 474 -2.75 -5.84 -23.77
N ALA A 475 -3.89 -5.25 -24.13
CA ALA A 475 -5.16 -5.46 -23.44
C ALA A 475 -5.61 -6.93 -23.48
N ARG A 476 -5.34 -7.65 -24.57
CA ARG A 476 -5.72 -9.06 -24.73
C ARG A 476 -4.76 -10.03 -24.04
N GLN A 477 -3.45 -9.83 -24.18
CA GLN A 477 -2.43 -10.78 -23.73
C GLN A 477 -2.00 -10.57 -22.28
N HIS A 478 -2.10 -9.34 -21.76
CA HIS A 478 -1.70 -8.98 -20.40
C HIS A 478 -2.82 -8.22 -19.68
N ALA A 479 -4.06 -8.69 -19.77
CA ALA A 479 -5.25 -8.02 -19.23
C ALA A 479 -5.16 -7.69 -17.72
N SER A 480 -4.40 -8.48 -16.94
CA SER A 480 -4.19 -8.28 -15.51
C SER A 480 -3.04 -7.31 -15.17
N ALA A 481 -2.24 -6.89 -16.15
CA ALA A 481 -1.13 -5.97 -15.92
C ALA A 481 -1.63 -4.53 -15.75
N PRO A 482 -1.03 -3.71 -14.86
CA PRO A 482 -1.38 -2.29 -14.72
C PRO A 482 -1.35 -1.50 -16.04
N GLN A 483 -0.43 -1.86 -16.95
CA GLN A 483 -0.28 -1.27 -18.28
C GLN A 483 -1.53 -1.48 -19.16
N ALA A 484 -2.28 -2.57 -18.96
CA ALA A 484 -3.51 -2.83 -19.71
C ALA A 484 -4.60 -1.80 -19.40
N VAL A 485 -4.62 -1.21 -18.20
CA VAL A 485 -5.55 -0.11 -17.88
C VAL A 485 -5.27 1.10 -18.77
N LYS A 486 -3.99 1.46 -18.93
CA LYS A 486 -3.58 2.55 -19.85
C LYS A 486 -3.92 2.22 -21.30
N ALA A 487 -3.68 0.97 -21.72
CA ALA A 487 -4.02 0.51 -23.07
C ALA A 487 -5.52 0.61 -23.38
N ASN A 488 -6.36 0.12 -22.47
CA ASN A 488 -7.82 0.20 -22.61
C ASN A 488 -8.29 1.66 -22.65
N GLY A 489 -7.70 2.54 -21.84
CA GLY A 489 -7.96 3.98 -21.90
C GLY A 489 -7.58 4.60 -23.25
N ALA A 490 -6.42 4.24 -23.80
CA ALA A 490 -5.96 4.70 -25.11
C ALA A 490 -6.89 4.21 -26.24
N LEU A 491 -7.27 2.93 -26.26
CA LEU A 491 -8.21 2.36 -27.23
C LEU A 491 -9.59 3.03 -27.16
N ARG A 492 -10.06 3.33 -25.94
CA ARG A 492 -11.30 4.07 -25.75
C ARG A 492 -11.20 5.49 -26.34
N ARG A 493 -10.09 6.20 -26.09
CA ARG A 493 -9.84 7.53 -26.65
C ARG A 493 -9.77 7.50 -28.17
N MET A 494 -9.02 6.58 -28.74
CA MET A 494 -8.85 6.45 -30.20
C MET A 494 -10.16 6.15 -30.93
N SER A 495 -11.07 5.42 -30.28
CA SER A 495 -12.35 5.03 -30.88
C SER A 495 -13.53 5.86 -30.39
N ILE A 496 -13.28 7.06 -29.84
CA ILE A 496 -14.30 7.88 -29.18
C ILE A 496 -15.22 8.62 -30.16
N GLU A 497 -14.77 8.86 -31.39
CA GLU A 497 -15.57 9.57 -32.39
C GLU A 497 -16.93 8.89 -32.61
N GLY A 498 -18.01 9.68 -32.52
CA GLY A 498 -19.38 9.19 -32.63
C GLY A 498 -19.91 8.41 -31.42
N LYS A 499 -19.12 8.22 -30.36
CA LYS A 499 -19.55 7.53 -29.13
C LYS A 499 -19.77 8.52 -27.98
N PRO A 500 -20.69 8.22 -27.04
CA PRO A 500 -20.81 8.99 -25.81
C PRO A 500 -19.47 9.01 -25.06
N TRP A 501 -19.01 10.21 -24.72
CA TRP A 501 -17.83 10.39 -23.88
C TRP A 501 -18.24 10.44 -22.42
N GLU A 502 -17.58 9.63 -21.58
CA GLU A 502 -17.82 9.61 -20.14
C GLU A 502 -16.57 10.16 -19.44
N LEU A 503 -16.76 11.25 -18.71
CA LEU A 503 -15.77 11.77 -17.78
C LEU A 503 -16.46 11.93 -16.42
N THR A 504 -16.20 10.97 -15.54
CA THR A 504 -16.60 11.02 -14.13
C THR A 504 -15.32 11.01 -13.29
N ALA A 505 -14.94 12.17 -12.79
CA ALA A 505 -13.87 12.28 -11.80
C ALA A 505 -14.50 12.74 -10.48
N PRO A 506 -13.99 12.29 -9.32
CA PRO A 506 -14.19 12.99 -8.06
C PRO A 506 -13.45 14.33 -8.20
N VAL A 507 -14.08 15.28 -8.88
CA VAL A 507 -13.50 16.59 -9.07
C VAL A 507 -13.56 17.25 -7.71
N ALA A 508 -12.40 17.55 -7.13
CA ALA A 508 -12.27 18.77 -6.36
C ALA A 508 -12.52 19.91 -7.37
N SER A 509 -13.78 20.15 -7.71
CA SER A 509 -14.12 21.30 -8.54
C SER A 509 -13.68 22.54 -7.75
N ILE A 510 -13.55 23.68 -8.43
CA ILE A 510 -13.31 24.98 -7.80
C ILE A 510 -14.29 25.24 -6.63
N ASN A 511 -15.43 24.52 -6.58
CA ASN A 511 -16.45 24.57 -5.54
C ASN A 511 -16.78 23.24 -4.82
N GLY A 512 -15.97 22.18 -4.94
CA GLY A 512 -16.18 20.89 -4.24
C GLY A 512 -17.42 20.07 -4.64
N LEU A 513 -18.01 20.32 -5.80
CA LEU A 513 -19.18 19.60 -6.34
C LEU A 513 -18.78 18.52 -7.36
N PRO A 514 -19.48 17.37 -7.40
CA PRO A 514 -19.30 16.38 -8.44
C PRO A 514 -19.67 16.94 -9.83
N PHE A 515 -18.69 16.94 -10.72
CA PHE A 515 -18.86 17.24 -12.13
C PHE A 515 -19.27 15.97 -12.89
N SER A 516 -20.30 16.10 -13.73
CA SER A 516 -20.61 15.11 -14.76
C SER A 516 -20.72 15.86 -16.08
N ILE A 517 -20.10 15.31 -17.11
CA ILE A 517 -20.16 15.86 -18.46
C ILE A 517 -21.57 15.81 -19.06
N ASP A 518 -22.45 14.94 -18.56
CA ASP A 518 -23.84 14.88 -19.02
C ASP A 518 -24.58 16.23 -18.85
N LYS A 519 -24.17 17.03 -17.86
CA LYS A 519 -24.70 18.39 -17.64
C LYS A 519 -24.38 19.35 -18.79
N LEU A 520 -23.46 19.00 -19.68
CA LEU A 520 -23.03 19.80 -20.83
C LEU A 520 -23.60 19.28 -22.17
N ARG A 521 -24.54 18.33 -22.16
CA ARG A 521 -25.19 17.87 -23.40
C ARG A 521 -25.79 19.03 -24.19
N GLY A 522 -25.61 18.98 -25.52
CA GLY A 522 -26.01 20.05 -26.43
C GLY A 522 -25.03 21.24 -26.49
N LYS A 523 -23.92 21.21 -25.74
CA LYS A 523 -22.86 22.21 -25.80
C LYS A 523 -21.58 21.62 -26.41
N VAL A 524 -20.76 22.48 -26.99
CA VAL A 524 -19.38 22.14 -27.33
C VAL A 524 -18.56 22.14 -26.03
N VAL A 525 -17.80 21.08 -25.80
CA VAL A 525 -16.97 20.90 -24.60
C VAL A 525 -15.52 20.72 -25.02
N VAL A 526 -14.63 21.51 -24.44
CA VAL A 526 -13.17 21.39 -24.60
C VAL A 526 -12.59 20.84 -23.31
N VAL A 527 -11.70 19.85 -23.43
CA VAL A 527 -11.09 19.16 -22.30
C VAL A 527 -9.60 19.30 -22.43
N TYR A 528 -9.03 20.08 -21.53
CA TYR A 528 -7.62 20.44 -21.57
C TYR A 528 -6.86 19.71 -20.48
N TYR A 529 -6.04 18.73 -20.89
CA TYR A 529 -5.12 18.03 -19.99
C TYR A 529 -3.83 18.85 -19.89
N TRP A 530 -3.44 19.20 -18.66
CA TRP A 530 -2.26 19.99 -18.38
C TRP A 530 -1.51 19.42 -17.17
N ALA A 531 -0.27 19.87 -16.98
CA ALA A 531 0.54 19.55 -15.82
C ALA A 531 1.18 20.83 -15.27
N ASP A 532 1.39 20.89 -13.95
CA ASP A 532 1.93 22.05 -13.23
C ASP A 532 3.34 22.46 -13.66
N TRP A 533 4.14 21.50 -14.13
CA TRP A 533 5.47 21.74 -14.70
C TRP A 533 5.45 22.22 -16.17
N CYS A 534 4.29 22.25 -16.83
CA CYS A 534 4.19 22.66 -18.23
C CYS A 534 4.21 24.19 -18.35
N GLN A 535 5.33 24.74 -18.84
CA GLN A 535 5.52 26.19 -18.96
C GLN A 535 4.54 26.88 -19.92
N SER A 536 3.95 26.15 -20.87
CA SER A 536 2.97 26.73 -21.80
C SER A 536 1.57 26.86 -21.21
N ALA A 537 1.25 26.11 -20.14
CA ALA A 537 -0.11 26.02 -19.61
C ALA A 537 -0.74 27.38 -19.30
N PRO A 538 -0.06 28.38 -18.67
CA PRO A 538 -0.65 29.69 -18.44
C PRO A 538 -1.07 30.43 -19.73
N ALA A 539 -0.26 30.32 -20.78
CA ALA A 539 -0.57 30.95 -22.07
C ALA A 539 -1.69 30.22 -22.81
N ASP A 540 -1.77 28.90 -22.66
CA ASP A 540 -2.85 28.08 -23.23
C ASP A 540 -4.19 28.41 -22.53
N PHE A 541 -4.20 28.53 -21.20
CA PHE A 541 -5.38 28.95 -20.44
C PHE A 541 -5.86 30.37 -20.79
N ALA A 542 -4.99 31.27 -21.19
CA ALA A 542 -5.38 32.62 -21.61
C ALA A 542 -6.06 32.65 -23.01
N LYS A 543 -5.85 31.59 -23.82
CA LYS A 543 -6.45 31.45 -25.17
C LYS A 543 -7.78 30.69 -25.16
N LEU A 544 -7.95 29.79 -24.18
CA LEU A 544 -9.18 29.04 -23.91
C LEU A 544 -10.22 29.94 -23.24
#